data_AF-A0AAV2YP39-F1
#
_entry.id   AF-A0AAV2YP39-F1
#
_cell.length_a   1.000
_cell.length_b   1.000
_cell.length_c   1.000
_cell.angle_alpha   90.00
_cell.angle_beta   90.00
_cell.angle_gamma   90.00
#
_symmetry.space_group_name_H-M   'P 1'
#
loop_
_entity.id
_entity.type
_entity.pdbx_description
1 polymer ?
#
loop_
_entity_poly.entity_id
_entity_poly.type
_entity_poly.pdbx_seq_one_letter_code
_entity_poly.pdbx_strand_id
1 'polypeptide(L)'
;MAIVFKRQRLNAETDEAVEEEEIKEHASAKSQFDDQKEVSKDEDAVSTPDAITDEVLRATNDVGFGCAASLHDLRRVHDGIRVDTDRARQLFNDVKELAKPTLNAEKICDIHNKMLTYVPIEYYEDSLYAAPSAEQQAQASTTKKSRRTSNSKGAQ
;
A
#
# COMPACT_ATOMS: atom_id res chain seq x y z
N MET A 1 31.88 10.36 45.96
CA MET A 1 30.58 9.80 46.43
C MET A 1 29.83 9.31 45.20
N ALA A 2 29.57 8.01 45.08
CA ALA A 2 28.83 7.43 43.96
C ALA A 2 27.46 6.97 44.44
N ILE A 3 26.37 7.51 43.87
CA ILE A 3 25.00 7.14 44.20
C ILE A 3 24.59 5.99 43.27
N VAL A 4 24.43 4.79 43.84
CA VAL A 4 23.96 3.58 43.16
C VAL A 4 22.44 3.57 43.23
N PHE A 5 21.75 3.75 42.09
CA PHE A 5 20.30 3.58 42.01
C PHE A 5 19.96 2.11 41.73
N LYS A 6 19.57 1.36 42.77
CA LYS A 6 18.94 0.03 42.62
C LYS A 6 17.47 0.22 42.28
N ARG A 7 17.07 -0.16 41.07
CA ARG A 7 15.66 -0.21 40.65
C ARG A 7 15.09 -1.58 41.03
N GLN A 8 14.28 -1.64 42.09
CA GLN A 8 13.47 -2.81 42.41
C GLN A 8 12.25 -2.84 41.47
N ARG A 9 12.03 -3.95 40.77
CA ARG A 9 10.73 -4.28 40.15
C ARG A 9 10.01 -5.22 41.11
N LEU A 10 8.89 -4.77 41.65
CA LEU A 10 7.93 -5.63 42.32
C LEU A 10 7.03 -6.23 41.24
N ASN A 11 6.96 -7.56 41.20
CA ASN A 11 5.96 -8.29 40.45
C ASN A 11 4.68 -8.29 41.28
N ALA A 12 3.56 -7.86 40.68
CA ALA A 12 2.24 -8.12 41.21
C ALA A 12 1.56 -9.07 40.22
N GLU A 13 1.43 -10.30 40.70
CA GLU A 13 0.68 -11.41 40.16
C GLU A 13 -0.72 -11.33 40.81
N THR A 14 -1.77 -11.24 40.00
CA THR A 14 -3.14 -11.48 40.45
C THR A 14 -3.85 -12.27 39.37
N ASP A 15 -4.25 -13.46 39.78
CA ASP A 15 -5.07 -14.44 39.08
C ASP A 15 -6.53 -13.97 38.91
N GLU A 16 -7.27 -14.79 38.14
CA GLU A 16 -8.73 -15.00 38.18
C GLU A 16 -9.60 -14.29 37.11
N ALA A 17 -9.71 -15.00 35.99
CA ALA A 17 -10.92 -15.35 35.23
C ALA A 17 -12.28 -14.83 35.74
N VAL A 18 -12.99 -14.05 34.92
CA VAL A 18 -14.44 -13.79 35.01
C VAL A 18 -14.99 -13.42 33.61
N GLU A 19 -16.03 -14.16 33.19
CA GLU A 19 -16.95 -14.03 32.03
C GLU A 19 -16.47 -14.34 30.59
N GLU A 20 -16.65 -15.62 30.21
CA GLU A 20 -17.18 -15.98 28.89
C GLU A 20 -18.70 -15.73 28.86
N GLU A 21 -19.25 -15.53 27.65
CA GLU A 21 -20.68 -15.47 27.30
C GLU A 21 -21.46 -14.18 27.53
N GLU A 22 -21.64 -13.40 26.46
CA GLU A 22 -22.83 -12.57 26.12
C GLU A 22 -22.37 -11.65 24.94
N ILE A 23 -22.93 -11.52 23.74
CA ILE A 23 -24.27 -11.75 23.18
C ILE A 23 -24.11 -11.99 21.67
N LYS A 24 -24.50 -13.17 21.17
CA LYS A 24 -24.88 -13.41 19.77
C LYS A 24 -26.28 -12.81 19.56
N GLU A 25 -26.42 -11.54 19.17
CA GLU A 25 -27.76 -11.01 18.83
C GLU A 25 -27.80 -9.74 17.96
N HIS A 26 -26.98 -9.67 16.90
CA HIS A 26 -27.20 -8.66 15.83
C HIS A 26 -27.25 -9.28 14.43
N ALA A 27 -27.82 -10.48 14.32
CA ALA A 27 -28.21 -11.08 13.06
C ALA A 27 -29.74 -11.15 12.96
N SER A 28 -30.42 -10.01 12.88
CA SER A 28 -31.77 -9.94 12.31
C SER A 28 -32.22 -8.49 12.16
N ALA A 29 -32.98 -8.24 11.09
CA ALA A 29 -33.80 -7.06 10.81
C ALA A 29 -33.11 -5.87 10.12
N LYS A 30 -33.13 -5.88 8.77
CA LYS A 30 -34.14 -5.16 7.95
C LYS A 30 -33.67 -5.17 6.48
N SER A 31 -34.35 -5.87 5.59
CA SER A 31 -35.69 -5.56 5.06
C SER A 31 -35.64 -4.39 4.07
N GLN A 32 -36.03 -4.71 2.83
CA GLN A 32 -36.65 -3.81 1.86
C GLN A 32 -35.79 -2.69 1.28
N PHE A 33 -35.23 -2.95 0.10
CA PHE A 33 -35.29 -1.94 -0.95
C PHE A 33 -35.81 -2.59 -2.22
N ASP A 34 -37.02 -2.16 -2.56
CA ASP A 34 -37.90 -2.68 -3.58
C ASP A 34 -37.34 -2.53 -4.99
N ASP A 35 -37.73 -3.51 -5.80
CA ASP A 35 -37.94 -3.40 -7.23
C ASP A 35 -38.63 -2.07 -7.59
N GLN A 36 -38.04 -1.36 -8.55
CA GLN A 36 -38.83 -0.81 -9.65
C GLN A 36 -37.97 -0.19 -10.76
N LYS A 37 -38.30 -0.65 -11.98
CA LYS A 37 -38.59 0.16 -13.16
C LYS A 37 -37.56 0.07 -14.29
N GLU A 38 -37.86 -0.86 -15.19
CA GLU A 38 -37.56 -0.70 -16.60
C GLU A 38 -38.15 0.62 -17.12
N VAL A 39 -37.30 1.40 -17.79
CA VAL A 39 -37.72 2.37 -18.79
C VAL A 39 -36.80 2.15 -19.98
N SER A 40 -37.35 1.48 -20.98
CA SER A 40 -36.93 1.60 -22.37
C SER A 40 -36.94 3.06 -22.80
N LYS A 41 -35.88 3.48 -23.50
CA LYS A 41 -35.95 4.58 -24.46
C LYS A 41 -34.89 4.38 -25.52
N ASP A 42 -35.40 3.93 -26.66
CA ASP A 42 -34.74 3.99 -27.96
C ASP A 42 -34.48 5.46 -28.37
N GLU A 43 -33.52 5.58 -29.29
CA GLU A 43 -33.25 6.70 -30.21
C GLU A 43 -32.81 8.05 -29.61
N ASP A 44 -31.52 8.39 -29.81
CA ASP A 44 -31.17 9.37 -30.85
C ASP A 44 -29.64 9.45 -31.01
N ALA A 45 -29.20 9.24 -32.25
CA ALA A 45 -27.81 9.32 -32.68
C ALA A 45 -27.24 10.73 -32.50
N VAL A 46 -26.37 10.91 -31.50
CA VAL A 46 -25.39 12.01 -31.51
C VAL A 46 -24.18 11.55 -32.32
N SER A 47 -24.04 12.17 -33.49
CA SER A 47 -22.87 12.15 -34.35
C SER A 47 -21.60 12.38 -33.54
N THR A 48 -20.83 11.30 -33.33
CA THR A 48 -19.44 11.40 -32.91
C THR A 48 -18.62 11.79 -34.13
N PRO A 49 -17.77 12.84 -34.05
CA PRO A 49 -16.95 13.23 -35.18
C PRO A 49 -15.96 12.11 -35.49
N ASP A 50 -16.02 11.70 -36.75
CA ASP A 50 -15.11 10.91 -37.56
C ASP A 50 -13.86 10.37 -36.83
N ALA A 51 -13.77 9.05 -36.84
CA ALA A 51 -12.55 8.31 -36.58
C ALA A 51 -11.39 8.97 -37.35
N ILE A 52 -10.48 9.59 -36.60
CA ILE A 52 -9.17 10.00 -37.12
C ILE A 52 -8.48 8.70 -37.51
N THR A 53 -8.47 8.40 -38.80
CA THR A 53 -7.75 7.25 -39.34
C THR A 53 -6.27 7.41 -39.02
N ASP A 54 -5.55 6.30 -38.82
CA ASP A 54 -4.10 6.26 -38.56
C ASP A 54 -3.26 7.04 -39.61
N GLU A 55 -3.87 7.37 -40.75
CA GLU A 55 -3.30 8.17 -41.83
C GLU A 55 -3.18 9.66 -41.47
N VAL A 56 -4.15 10.22 -40.74
CA VAL A 56 -4.15 11.64 -40.33
C VAL A 56 -3.12 11.89 -39.23
N LEU A 57 -2.85 10.90 -38.38
CA LEU A 57 -1.80 10.96 -37.35
C LEU A 57 -0.37 10.94 -37.95
N ARG A 58 -0.19 10.39 -39.15
CA ARG A 58 1.09 10.48 -39.87
C ARG A 58 1.30 11.84 -40.52
N ALA A 59 0.23 12.48 -40.99
CA ALA A 59 0.30 13.78 -41.68
C ALA A 59 0.72 14.93 -40.75
N THR A 60 0.44 14.86 -39.45
CA THR A 60 0.83 15.91 -38.48
C THR A 60 2.30 15.83 -38.03
N ASN A 61 3.02 14.78 -38.40
CA ASN A 61 4.44 14.63 -38.05
C ASN A 61 5.38 15.32 -39.05
N ASP A 62 4.87 15.89 -40.14
CA ASP A 62 5.66 16.48 -41.23
C ASP A 62 5.51 18.01 -41.33
N VAL A 63 5.06 18.67 -40.25
CA VAL A 63 5.10 20.14 -40.14
C VAL A 63 6.10 20.51 -39.06
N GLY A 64 7.29 20.87 -39.51
CA GLY A 64 8.48 21.10 -38.71
C GLY A 64 8.30 22.10 -37.56
N PHE A 65 8.67 21.62 -36.37
CA PHE A 65 9.35 22.43 -35.38
C PHE A 65 10.73 21.81 -35.14
N GLY A 66 11.75 22.50 -35.64
CA GLY A 66 13.15 22.11 -35.50
C GLY A 66 13.61 22.13 -34.05
N CYS A 67 13.67 20.94 -33.46
CA CYS A 67 14.70 20.54 -32.53
C CYS A 67 14.92 19.07 -32.85
N ALA A 68 16.16 18.59 -32.92
CA ALA A 68 16.42 17.16 -32.99
C ALA A 68 16.00 16.56 -31.63
N ALA A 69 14.69 16.49 -31.40
CA ALA A 69 14.05 15.66 -30.41
C ALA A 69 14.46 14.27 -30.84
N SER A 70 15.55 13.82 -30.25
CA SER A 70 16.01 12.46 -30.35
C SER A 70 14.76 11.60 -30.20
N LEU A 71 14.36 10.93 -31.29
CA LEU A 71 13.08 10.26 -31.48
C LEU A 71 13.11 8.96 -30.68
N HIS A 72 13.37 9.11 -29.38
CA HIS A 72 13.49 8.04 -28.43
C HIS A 72 12.08 7.64 -28.07
N ASP A 73 11.71 6.46 -28.54
CA ASP A 73 10.53 5.76 -28.09
C ASP A 73 10.65 5.53 -26.58
N LEU A 74 9.89 6.29 -25.80
CA LEU A 74 9.89 6.25 -24.33
C LEU A 74 9.09 5.06 -23.78
N ARG A 75 8.49 4.23 -24.65
CA ARG A 75 7.71 3.07 -24.22
C ARG A 75 8.61 2.08 -23.49
N ARG A 76 8.08 1.51 -22.41
CA ARG A 76 8.78 0.52 -21.58
C ARG A 76 9.06 -0.73 -22.42
N VAL A 77 10.27 -1.27 -22.27
CA VAL A 77 10.66 -2.56 -22.85
C VAL A 77 10.36 -3.64 -21.83
N HIS A 78 9.54 -4.63 -22.22
CA HIS A 78 9.24 -5.83 -21.43
C HIS A 78 9.65 -7.04 -22.26
N ASP A 79 10.43 -7.96 -21.69
CA ASP A 79 10.99 -9.14 -22.39
C ASP A 79 11.72 -8.82 -23.71
N GLY A 80 12.38 -7.65 -23.77
CA GLY A 80 13.06 -7.19 -24.99
C GLY A 80 12.15 -6.63 -26.08
N ILE A 81 10.83 -6.62 -25.86
CA ILE A 81 9.82 -6.09 -26.79
C ILE A 81 9.29 -4.76 -26.26
N ARG A 82 9.16 -3.77 -27.14
CA ARG A 82 8.52 -2.50 -26.78
C ARG A 82 7.03 -2.72 -26.59
N VAL A 83 6.51 -2.28 -25.46
CA VAL A 83 5.11 -2.52 -25.10
C VAL A 83 4.22 -1.47 -25.78
N ASP A 84 3.33 -1.92 -26.68
CA ASP A 84 2.26 -1.10 -27.24
C ASP A 84 1.21 -0.74 -26.18
N THR A 85 0.39 0.28 -26.43
CA THR A 85 -0.61 0.79 -25.46
C THR A 85 -1.58 -0.30 -25.00
N ASP A 86 -2.05 -1.14 -25.92
CA ASP A 86 -3.00 -2.21 -25.61
C ASP A 86 -2.32 -3.35 -24.85
N ARG A 87 -1.06 -3.64 -25.20
CA ARG A 87 -0.25 -4.60 -24.45
C ARG A 87 0.05 -4.12 -23.04
N ALA A 88 0.29 -2.82 -22.84
CA ALA A 88 0.47 -2.24 -21.51
C ALA A 88 -0.79 -2.41 -20.66
N ARG A 89 -1.96 -2.08 -21.22
CA ARG A 89 -3.27 -2.27 -20.56
C ARG A 89 -3.50 -3.73 -20.20
N GLN A 90 -3.24 -4.64 -21.12
CA GLN A 90 -3.33 -6.07 -20.86
C GLN A 90 -2.38 -6.52 -19.76
N LEU A 91 -1.12 -6.07 -19.77
CA LEU A 91 -0.16 -6.39 -18.70
C LEU A 91 -0.63 -5.90 -17.34
N PHE A 92 -1.26 -4.72 -17.25
CA PHE A 92 -1.84 -4.21 -16.01
C PHE A 92 -3.06 -5.02 -15.54
N ASN A 93 -3.90 -5.48 -16.47
CA ASN A 93 -5.06 -6.32 -16.16
C ASN A 93 -4.64 -7.76 -15.78
N ASP A 94 -3.56 -8.26 -16.39
CA ASP A 94 -3.00 -9.59 -16.14
C ASP A 94 -2.13 -9.64 -14.89
N VAL A 95 -1.88 -8.51 -14.21
CA VAL A 95 -1.21 -8.50 -12.90
C VAL A 95 -2.10 -9.24 -11.92
N LYS A 96 -1.76 -10.51 -11.67
CA LYS A 96 -2.30 -11.26 -10.55
C LYS A 96 -2.09 -10.44 -9.28
N GLU A 97 -3.12 -10.35 -8.46
CA GLU A 97 -3.05 -9.65 -7.18
C GLU A 97 -1.84 -10.18 -6.39
N LEU A 98 -0.79 -9.36 -6.32
CA LEU A 98 0.42 -9.74 -5.63
C LEU A 98 0.12 -9.84 -4.14
N ALA A 99 0.67 -10.86 -3.49
CA ALA A 99 0.59 -10.95 -2.05
C ALA A 99 1.13 -9.65 -1.44
N LYS A 100 0.36 -9.06 -0.52
CA LYS A 100 0.81 -7.87 0.20
C LYS A 100 2.16 -8.19 0.86
N PRO A 101 3.14 -7.28 0.78
CA PRO A 101 4.44 -7.51 1.38
C PRO A 101 4.25 -7.74 2.88
N THR A 102 5.09 -8.63 3.43
CA THR A 102 5.09 -8.87 4.87
C THR A 102 5.44 -7.58 5.61
N LEU A 103 4.77 -7.35 6.74
CA LEU A 103 4.97 -6.14 7.51
C LEU A 103 6.37 -6.14 8.12
N ASN A 104 7.16 -5.12 7.81
CA ASN A 104 8.53 -5.05 8.28
C ASN A 104 8.58 -4.64 9.76
N ALA A 105 9.05 -5.55 10.62
CA ALA A 105 9.17 -5.33 12.05
C ALA A 105 10.02 -4.10 12.44
N GLU A 106 11.06 -3.76 11.67
CA GLU A 106 11.83 -2.53 11.91
C GLU A 106 10.97 -1.27 11.77
N LYS A 107 10.05 -1.27 10.79
CA LYS A 107 9.18 -0.12 10.52
C LYS A 107 8.10 0.02 11.58
N ILE A 108 7.53 -1.08 12.06
CA ILE A 108 6.59 -1.05 13.19
C ILE A 108 7.25 -0.40 14.43
N CYS A 109 8.46 -0.86 14.77
CA CYS A 109 9.20 -0.30 15.91
C CYS A 109 9.56 1.18 15.70
N ASP A 110 9.95 1.56 14.48
CA ASP A 110 10.31 2.94 14.18
C ASP A 110 9.10 3.87 14.19
N ILE A 111 7.93 3.42 13.72
CA ILE A 111 6.68 4.19 13.76
C ILE A 111 6.29 4.44 15.23
N HIS A 112 6.21 3.40 16.04
CA HIS A 112 5.86 3.54 17.46
C HIS A 112 6.83 4.49 18.20
N ASN A 113 8.14 4.35 17.99
CA ASN A 113 9.12 5.10 18.78
C ASN A 113 9.37 6.52 18.28
N LYS A 114 9.23 6.78 16.98
CA LYS A 114 9.60 8.09 16.38
C LYS A 114 8.38 8.91 15.98
N MET A 115 7.32 8.26 15.50
CA MET A 115 6.16 8.97 14.97
C MET A 115 5.19 9.34 16.08
N LEU A 116 4.99 8.48 17.08
CA LEU A 116 4.00 8.68 18.13
C LEU A 116 4.10 10.04 18.83
N THR A 117 5.31 10.62 18.95
CA THR A 117 5.54 11.95 19.53
C THR A 117 4.87 13.09 18.76
N TYR A 118 4.62 12.91 17.47
CA TYR A 118 3.99 13.90 16.58
C TYR A 118 2.54 13.56 16.25
N VAL A 119 2.03 12.44 16.79
CA VAL A 119 0.67 12.00 16.53
C VAL A 119 -0.26 12.76 17.47
N PRO A 120 -1.39 13.29 17.00
CA PRO A 120 -2.40 13.84 17.89
C PRO A 120 -2.97 12.76 18.82
N ILE A 121 -3.38 13.14 20.02
CA ILE A 121 -3.79 12.20 21.07
C ILE A 121 -4.97 11.33 20.61
N GLU A 122 -5.82 11.87 19.74
CA GLU A 122 -6.99 11.20 19.16
C GLU A 122 -6.62 9.94 18.35
N TYR A 123 -5.38 9.83 17.88
CA TYR A 123 -4.91 8.73 17.04
C TYR A 123 -3.94 7.78 17.75
N TYR A 124 -3.70 7.96 19.05
CA TYR A 124 -2.79 7.06 19.79
C TYR A 124 -3.30 5.62 19.86
N GLU A 125 -4.62 5.43 19.80
CA GLU A 125 -5.27 4.12 19.84
C GLU A 125 -5.36 3.44 18.45
N ASP A 126 -4.93 4.13 17.39
CA ASP A 126 -4.90 3.52 16.05
C ASP A 126 -3.91 2.34 16.01
N SER A 127 -4.33 1.25 15.38
CA SER A 127 -3.52 0.05 15.16
C SER A 127 -2.17 0.38 14.50
N LEU A 128 -2.09 1.43 13.69
CA LEU A 128 -0.85 1.88 13.06
C LEU A 128 0.23 2.29 14.07
N TYR A 129 -0.16 2.85 15.21
CA TYR A 129 0.75 3.34 16.27
C TYR A 129 0.82 2.41 17.48
N ALA A 130 0.17 1.24 17.41
CA ALA A 130 0.18 0.26 18.47
C ALA A 130 1.59 -0.17 18.86
N ALA A 131 1.77 -0.53 20.13
CA ALA A 131 3.03 -1.00 20.65
C ALA A 131 3.49 -2.28 19.92
N PRO A 132 4.75 -2.36 19.46
CA PRO A 132 5.26 -3.54 18.76
C PRO A 132 5.35 -4.74 19.70
N SER A 133 5.02 -5.93 19.20
CA SER A 133 5.13 -7.17 19.97
C SER A 133 6.59 -7.50 20.32
N ALA A 134 6.80 -8.32 21.35
CA ALA A 134 8.15 -8.74 21.76
C ALA A 134 8.91 -9.44 20.62
N GLU A 135 8.21 -10.22 19.81
CA GLU A 135 8.78 -10.89 18.65
C GLU A 135 9.22 -9.89 17.57
N GLN A 136 8.36 -8.91 17.26
CA GLN A 136 8.68 -7.86 16.29
C GLN A 136 9.90 -7.05 16.73
N GLN A 137 10.00 -6.72 18.01
CA GLN A 137 11.18 -6.04 18.57
C GLN A 137 12.45 -6.89 18.42
N ALA A 138 12.37 -8.19 18.69
CA ALA A 138 13.49 -9.10 18.52
C ALA A 138 13.94 -9.17 17.05
N GLN A 139 13.02 -9.38 16.11
CA GLN A 139 13.28 -9.42 14.67
C GLN A 139 13.86 -8.11 14.14
N ALA A 140 13.36 -6.96 14.60
CA ALA A 140 13.91 -5.66 14.25
C ALA A 140 15.36 -5.51 14.74
N SER A 141 15.65 -5.99 15.96
CA SER A 141 17.00 -5.92 16.52
C SER A 141 18.00 -6.81 15.77
N THR A 142 17.60 -8.02 15.38
CA THR A 142 18.46 -8.96 14.64
C THR A 142 18.74 -8.44 13.24
N THR A 143 17.74 -7.89 12.56
CA THR A 143 17.89 -7.28 11.24
C THR A 143 18.81 -6.06 11.28
N LYS A 144 18.61 -5.15 12.24
CA LYS A 144 19.50 -3.99 12.46
C LYS A 144 20.94 -4.43 12.75
N LYS A 145 21.15 -5.49 13.54
CA LYS A 145 22.48 -6.05 13.81
C LYS A 145 23.11 -6.64 12.55
N SER A 146 22.37 -7.45 11.80
CA SER A 146 22.83 -8.05 10.55
C SER A 146 23.33 -7.00 9.54
N ARG A 147 22.58 -5.91 9.38
CA ARG A 147 22.98 -4.80 8.51
C ARG A 147 24.25 -4.07 8.99
N ARG A 148 24.42 -3.90 10.29
CA ARG A 148 25.64 -3.29 10.84
C ARG A 148 26.87 -4.14 10.55
N THR A 149 26.75 -5.46 10.66
CA THR A 149 27.87 -6.38 10.40
C THR A 149 28.14 -6.58 8.91
N SER A 150 27.13 -6.49 8.04
CA SER A 150 27.33 -6.49 6.59
C SER A 150 28.10 -5.25 6.13
N ASN A 151 27.75 -4.07 6.67
CA ASN A 151 28.41 -2.82 6.29
C ASN A 151 29.85 -2.73 6.79
N SER A 152 30.18 -3.35 7.94
CA SER A 152 31.55 -3.39 8.43
C SER A 152 32.46 -4.36 7.66
N LYS A 153 31.89 -5.34 6.95
CA LYS A 153 32.66 -6.35 6.19
C LYS A 153 33.02 -5.93 4.76
N GLY A 154 32.36 -4.90 4.22
CA GLY A 154 32.68 -4.34 2.90
C GLY A 154 33.71 -3.20 2.91
N ALA A 155 34.33 -2.92 4.05
CA ALA A 155 35.32 -1.85 4.24
C ALA A 155 36.77 -2.36 4.34
N GLN A 156 37.06 -3.52 3.74
CA GLN A 156 38.41 -4.10 3.61
C GLN A 156 38.86 -4.14 2.16
#